data_AF-A0A7C6DNW4-F1
#
_entry.id   AF-A0A7C6DNW4-F1
#
_cell.length_a   1.000
_cell.length_b   1.000
_cell.length_c   1.000
_cell.angle_alpha   90.00
_cell.angle_beta   90.00
_cell.angle_gamma   90.00
#
_symmetry.space_group_name_H-M   'P 1'
#
loop_
_entity.id
_entity.type
_entity.pdbx_description
1 polymer ?
#
loop_
_entity_poly.entity_id
_entity_poly.type
_entity_poly.pdbx_seq_one_letter_code
_entity_poly.pdbx_strand_id
1 'polypeptide(L)'
;MQLPEQETLPTRLFGRTGVPVTVLGIGTGVLGFGRVPDETAIAVMDRAFELGIRYFDTAHHYQSEALVGKALDGRRDQVWITTKTAKRNYKMAWSDIRQSLRD
;
A
#
# COMPACT_ATOMS: atom_id res chain seq x y z
N MET A 1 19.48 19.08 -12.81
CA MET A 1 18.99 18.04 -13.74
C MET A 1 17.47 18.10 -13.70
N GLN A 2 16.84 18.50 -14.80
CA GLN A 2 15.39 18.54 -14.89
C GLN A 2 14.91 17.12 -15.17
N LEU A 3 14.09 16.56 -14.27
CA LEU A 3 13.49 15.26 -14.53
C LEU A 3 12.60 15.39 -15.77
N PRO A 4 12.59 14.39 -16.67
CA PRO A 4 11.69 14.40 -17.81
C PRO A 4 10.25 14.60 -17.33
N GLU A 5 9.44 15.26 -18.15
CA GLU A 5 7.99 15.38 -17.96
C GLU A 5 7.47 13.99 -17.55
N GLN A 6 6.85 13.88 -16.37
CA GLN A 6 6.59 12.57 -15.75
C GLN A 6 5.66 11.75 -16.65
N GLU A 7 6.23 10.87 -17.48
CA GLU A 7 5.48 9.77 -18.07
C GLU A 7 4.84 9.01 -16.91
N THR A 8 3.52 9.00 -16.89
CA THR A 8 2.75 8.24 -15.90
C THR A 8 3.20 6.78 -15.96
N LEU A 9 3.52 6.18 -14.81
CA LEU A 9 3.90 4.77 -14.75
C LEU A 9 2.91 3.91 -15.52
N PRO A 10 3.36 2.99 -16.38
CA PRO A 10 2.46 2.12 -17.14
C PRO A 10 1.48 1.40 -16.21
N THR A 11 0.23 1.26 -16.64
CA THR A 11 -0.81 0.55 -15.90
C THR A 11 -1.22 -0.73 -16.62
N ARG A 12 -1.70 -1.71 -15.86
CA ARG A 12 -2.27 -2.96 -16.37
C ARG A 12 -3.50 -3.34 -15.54
N LEU A 13 -4.44 -4.05 -16.17
CA LEU A 13 -5.59 -4.60 -15.46
C LEU A 13 -5.14 -5.72 -14.51
N PHE A 14 -5.63 -5.68 -13.29
CA PHE A 14 -5.31 -6.67 -12.27
C PHE A 14 -6.16 -7.94 -12.45
N GLY A 15 -5.75 -8.78 -13.39
CA GLY A 15 -6.42 -10.04 -13.70
C GLY A 15 -7.91 -9.84 -14.02
N ARG A 16 -8.77 -10.69 -13.44
CA ARG A 16 -10.22 -10.65 -13.66
C ARG A 16 -10.94 -9.56 -12.85
N THR A 17 -10.25 -8.86 -11.95
CA THR A 17 -10.86 -7.77 -11.17
C THR A 17 -11.16 -6.55 -12.03
N GLY A 18 -10.46 -6.39 -13.16
CA GLY A 18 -10.60 -5.25 -14.06
C GLY A 18 -10.06 -3.93 -13.51
N VAL A 19 -9.45 -3.93 -12.32
CA VAL A 19 -8.91 -2.71 -11.71
C VAL A 19 -7.58 -2.34 -12.39
N PRO A 20 -7.41 -1.12 -12.92
CA PRO A 20 -6.12 -0.67 -13.41
C PRO A 20 -5.18 -0.38 -12.24
N VAL A 21 -4.00 -0.98 -12.26
CA VAL A 21 -2.94 -0.72 -11.28
C VAL A 21 -1.63 -0.39 -11.99
N THR A 22 -0.77 0.37 -11.33
CA THR A 22 0.60 0.59 -11.83
C THR A 22 1.35 -0.74 -11.90
N VAL A 23 2.16 -0.93 -12.94
CA VAL A 23 2.97 -2.15 -13.11
C VAL A 23 3.99 -2.35 -11.99
N LEU A 24 4.33 -1.27 -11.29
CA LEU A 24 5.13 -1.27 -10.08
C LEU A 24 4.24 -0.90 -8.88
N GLY A 25 4.39 -1.64 -7.78
CA GLY A 25 3.80 -1.32 -6.49
C GLY A 25 4.87 -1.21 -5.40
N ILE A 26 4.49 -0.64 -4.26
CA ILE A 26 5.37 -0.55 -3.09
C ILE A 26 5.00 -1.62 -2.05
N GLY A 27 5.99 -2.42 -1.66
CA GLY A 27 5.87 -3.37 -0.56
C GLY A 27 6.24 -2.72 0.77
N THR A 28 5.39 -2.86 1.78
CA THR A 28 5.53 -2.14 3.05
C THR A 28 6.04 -2.98 4.22
N GLY A 29 6.33 -4.27 4.02
CA GLY A 29 6.77 -5.17 5.10
C GLY A 29 8.00 -4.67 5.85
N VAL A 30 9.07 -4.27 5.15
CA VAL A 30 10.28 -3.73 5.78
C VAL A 30 10.04 -2.38 6.47
N LEU A 31 9.05 -1.62 6.00
CA LEU A 31 8.68 -0.33 6.56
C LEU A 31 7.90 -0.49 7.87
N GLY A 32 6.99 -1.47 7.92
CA GLY A 32 6.20 -1.76 9.12
C GLY A 32 6.97 -2.47 10.23
N PHE A 33 7.96 -3.31 9.89
CA PHE A 33 8.79 -3.99 10.89
C PHE A 33 9.79 -3.06 11.62
N GLY A 34 9.67 -1.74 11.49
CA GLY A 34 10.47 -0.78 12.25
C GLY A 34 11.96 -0.79 11.93
N ARG A 35 12.34 -1.22 10.71
CA ARG A 35 13.75 -1.11 10.26
C ARG A 35 14.19 0.33 10.00
N VAL A 36 13.21 1.23 9.88
CA VAL A 36 13.36 2.68 9.77
C VAL A 36 12.33 3.34 10.68
N PRO A 37 12.55 4.61 11.10
CA PRO A 37 11.52 5.38 11.82
C PRO A 37 10.23 5.52 11.02
N ASP A 38 9.09 5.60 11.71
CA ASP A 38 7.76 5.74 11.10
C ASP A 38 7.68 6.92 10.13
N GLU A 39 8.30 8.05 10.46
CA GLU A 39 8.33 9.25 9.61
C GLU A 39 9.05 8.97 8.29
N THR A 40 10.11 8.15 8.33
CA THR A 40 10.83 7.73 7.13
C THR A 40 9.98 6.77 6.30
N ALA A 41 9.32 5.82 6.95
CA ALA A 41 8.41 4.89 6.27
C ALA A 41 7.28 5.63 5.54
N ILE A 42 6.65 6.60 6.21
CA ILE A 42 5.61 7.45 5.63
C ILE A 42 6.17 8.27 4.47
N ALA A 43 7.32 8.94 4.63
CA ALA A 43 7.96 9.73 3.59
C ALA A 43 8.30 8.90 2.33
N VAL A 44 8.71 7.64 2.49
CA VAL A 44 8.95 6.73 1.37
C VAL A 44 7.66 6.41 0.61
N MET A 45 6.56 6.16 1.33
CA MET A 45 5.25 5.89 0.71
C MET A 45 4.67 7.13 0.04
N ASP A 46 4.81 8.30 0.65
CA ASP A 46 4.45 9.59 0.05
C ASP A 46 5.22 9.83 -1.23
N ARG A 47 6.54 9.63 -1.21
CA ARG A 47 7.37 9.80 -2.39
C ARG A 47 7.01 8.82 -3.51
N ALA A 48 6.67 7.57 -3.17
CA ALA A 48 6.18 6.59 -4.13
C ALA A 48 4.90 7.09 -4.82
N PHE A 49 3.97 7.66 -4.07
CA PHE A 49 2.75 8.26 -4.61
C PHE A 49 3.06 9.44 -5.55
N GLU A 50 3.94 10.36 -5.16
CA GLU A 50 4.36 11.49 -6.02
C GLU A 50 5.04 11.05 -7.33
N LEU A 51 5.73 9.90 -7.28
CA LEU A 51 6.36 9.29 -8.45
C LEU A 51 5.36 8.50 -9.33
N GLY A 52 4.07 8.54 -8.99
CA GLY A 52 3.00 7.95 -9.79
C GLY A 52 2.61 6.53 -9.40
N ILE A 53 3.21 5.92 -8.37
CA ILE A 53 2.79 4.58 -7.90
C ILE A 53 1.38 4.66 -7.33
N ARG A 54 0.50 3.72 -7.72
CA ARG A 54 -0.87 3.62 -7.22
C ARG A 54 -1.18 2.26 -6.60
N TYR A 55 -0.21 1.35 -6.53
CA TYR A 55 -0.39 0.03 -5.93
C TYR A 55 0.46 -0.12 -4.66
N PHE A 56 -0.19 -0.31 -3.51
CA PHE A 56 0.44 -0.44 -2.19
C PHE A 56 0.14 -1.82 -1.59
N ASP A 57 1.18 -2.54 -1.21
CA ASP A 57 1.09 -3.86 -0.62
C ASP A 57 1.47 -3.85 0.85
N THR A 58 0.56 -4.32 1.70
CA THR A 58 0.70 -4.46 3.14
C THR A 58 0.24 -5.84 3.61
N ALA A 59 0.24 -6.04 4.93
CA ALA A 59 -0.37 -7.19 5.58
C ALA A 59 -0.65 -6.89 7.05
N HIS A 60 -1.67 -7.54 7.61
CA HIS A 60 -2.01 -7.46 9.02
C HIS A 60 -0.83 -7.75 9.97
N HIS A 61 0.10 -8.61 9.54
CA HIS A 61 1.27 -9.00 10.34
C HIS A 61 2.50 -8.10 10.15
N TYR A 62 2.52 -7.19 9.17
CA TYR A 62 3.67 -6.32 8.90
C TYR A 62 3.79 -5.15 9.86
N GLN A 63 2.75 -4.84 10.65
CA GLN A 63 2.64 -3.61 11.44
C GLN A 63 2.70 -2.32 10.58
N SER A 64 2.56 -2.43 9.26
CA SER A 64 2.60 -1.30 8.33
C SER A 64 1.21 -0.71 8.01
N GLU A 65 0.10 -1.35 8.38
CA GLU A 65 -1.26 -0.91 7.98
C GLU A 65 -1.55 0.52 8.46
N ALA A 66 -1.29 0.83 9.73
CA ALA A 66 -1.45 2.17 10.28
C ALA A 66 -0.53 3.22 9.61
N LEU A 67 0.67 2.83 9.17
CA LEU A 67 1.58 3.73 8.45
C LEU A 67 1.08 4.00 7.02
N VAL A 68 0.53 2.98 6.36
CA VAL A 68 -0.12 3.11 5.05
C VAL A 68 -1.33 4.03 5.16
N GLY A 69 -2.16 3.87 6.19
CA GLY A 69 -3.31 4.74 6.48
C GLY A 69 -2.89 6.20 6.61
N LYS A 70 -1.84 6.48 7.41
CA LYS A 70 -1.28 7.84 7.57
C LYS A 70 -0.73 8.41 6.26
N ALA A 71 0.03 7.62 5.49
CA ALA A 71 0.64 8.09 4.25
C ALA A 71 -0.37 8.38 3.13
N LEU A 72 -1.53 7.70 3.15
CA LEU A 72 -2.55 7.79 2.10
C LEU A 72 -3.79 8.58 2.54
N ASP A 73 -3.70 9.30 3.66
CA ASP A 73 -4.78 10.16 4.13
C ASP A 73 -5.18 11.19 3.06
N GLY A 74 -6.49 11.34 2.85
CA GLY A 74 -7.07 12.15 1.78
C GLY A 74 -6.83 11.65 0.33
N ARG A 75 -6.17 10.49 0.13
CA ARG A 75 -5.77 9.96 -1.20
C ARG A 75 -6.24 8.52 -1.45
N ARG A 76 -7.11 7.98 -0.58
CA ARG A 76 -7.55 6.58 -0.62
C ARG A 76 -8.22 6.18 -1.93
N ASP A 77 -8.97 7.08 -2.55
CA ASP A 77 -9.69 6.86 -3.81
C ASP A 77 -8.76 6.70 -5.03
N GLN A 78 -7.52 7.15 -4.92
CA GLN A 78 -6.55 7.11 -6.01
C GLN A 78 -5.70 5.84 -6.03
N VAL A 79 -5.77 5.01 -4.99
CA VAL A 79 -4.85 3.89 -4.78
C VAL A 79 -5.56 2.54 -4.71
N TRP A 80 -4.83 1.51 -5.12
CA TRP A 80 -5.15 0.12 -4.85
C TRP A 80 -4.27 -0.38 -3.70
N ILE A 81 -4.91 -0.96 -2.67
CA ILE A 81 -4.22 -1.47 -1.47
C ILE A 81 -4.52 -2.96 -1.36
N THR A 82 -3.47 -3.77 -1.20
CA THR A 82 -3.59 -5.19 -0.85
C THR A 82 -3.15 -5.43 0.58
N THR A 83 -3.95 -6.20 1.32
CA THR A 83 -3.55 -6.75 2.63
C THR A 83 -3.70 -8.27 2.63
N LYS A 84 -3.19 -8.92 3.68
CA LYS A 84 -3.10 -10.37 3.82
C LYS A 84 -3.45 -10.76 5.24
N THR A 85 -4.19 -11.86 5.38
CA THR A 85 -4.37 -12.58 6.64
C THR A 85 -3.72 -13.96 6.54
N ALA A 86 -3.06 -14.39 7.61
CA ALA A 86 -2.53 -15.76 7.72
C ALA A 86 -3.58 -16.73 8.29
N LYS A 87 -4.75 -16.23 8.71
CA LYS A 87 -5.77 -17.04 9.38
C LYS A 87 -6.48 -17.92 8.35
N ARG A 88 -6.61 -19.21 8.69
CA ARG A 88 -7.22 -20.22 7.81
C ARG A 88 -8.68 -20.55 8.17
N ASN A 89 -9.26 -19.86 9.15
CA ASN A 89 -10.66 -20.01 9.52
C ASN A 89 -11.41 -18.69 9.41
N TYR A 90 -12.72 -18.79 9.15
CA TYR A 90 -13.59 -17.65 8.89
C TYR A 90 -13.54 -16.60 10.01
N LYS A 91 -13.78 -17.01 11.26
CA LYS A 91 -13.91 -16.08 12.38
C LYS A 91 -12.65 -15.22 12.57
N MET A 92 -11.49 -15.85 12.47
CA MET A 92 -10.21 -15.16 12.65
C MET A 92 -9.84 -14.33 11.43
N ALA A 93 -10.02 -14.85 10.20
CA ALA A 93 -9.76 -14.08 8.99
C ALA A 93 -10.64 -12.82 8.93
N TRP A 94 -11.91 -12.95 9.34
CA TRP A 94 -12.83 -11.81 9.42
C TRP A 94 -12.44 -10.80 10.51
N SER A 95 -11.89 -11.28 11.62
CA SER A 95 -11.32 -10.40 12.66
C SER A 95 -10.14 -9.60 12.13
N ASP A 96 -9.19 -10.26 11.46
CA ASP A 96 -8.04 -9.60 10.84
C ASP A 96 -8.51 -8.53 9.83
N ILE A 97 -9.42 -8.88 8.91
CA ILE A 97 -9.96 -7.93 7.92
C ILE A 97 -10.59 -6.70 8.58
N ARG A 98 -11.35 -6.89 9.66
CA ARG A 98 -11.96 -5.76 10.40
C ARG A 98 -10.94 -4.87 11.09
N GLN A 99 -9.83 -5.44 11.56
CA GLN A 99 -8.76 -4.66 12.14
C GLN A 99 -8.03 -3.87 11.06
N SER A 100 -7.68 -4.52 9.94
CA SER A 100 -7.04 -3.86 8.79
C SER A 100 -7.87 -2.73 8.17
N LEU A 101 -9.19 -2.73 8.33
CA LEU A 101 -10.07 -1.62 7.90
C LEU A 101 -10.09 -0.45 8.88
N ARG A 102 -9.60 -0.63 10.11
CA ARG A 102 -9.52 0.41 11.16
C ARG A 102 -8.13 1.01 11.26
N ASP A 103 -7.11 0.20 11.00
CA ASP A 103 -5.70 0.61 10.93
C ASP A 103 -5.47 1.54 9.74
#